data_AF-A0A920NWE1-F1
#
_entry.id   AF-A0A920NWE1-F1
#
_cell.length_a   1.000
_cell.length_b   1.000
_cell.length_c   1.000
_cell.angle_alpha   90.00
_cell.angle_beta   90.00
_cell.angle_gamma   90.00
#
_symmetry.space_group_name_H-M   'P 1'
#
loop_
_entity.id
_entity.type
_entity.pdbx_description
1 polymer ?
#
loop_
_entity_poly.entity_id
_entity_poly.type
_entity_poly.pdbx_seq_one_letter_code
_entity_poly.pdbx_strand_id
1 'polypeptide(L)' 'MYKQDIFTIPANLAGLPGISFPCGEHQGLPLGVQLVANNLNESKLLRMAHYFQLNTDWHEAWPEIK' A
#
# COMPACT_ATOMS: atom_id res chain seq x y z
N MET A 1 13.47 -5.36 14.25
CA MET A 1 14.23 -5.14 13.01
C MET A 1 14.27 -6.34 12.08
N TYR A 2 14.37 -7.58 12.58
CA TYR A 2 14.15 -8.76 11.73
C TYR A 2 12.67 -8.88 11.32
N LYS A 3 12.40 -9.05 10.02
CA LYS A 3 11.07 -9.24 9.37
C LYS A 3 10.12 -8.04 9.28
N GLN A 4 10.52 -6.83 9.69
CA GLN A 4 9.61 -5.67 9.62
C GLN A 4 9.25 -5.27 8.18
N ASP A 5 10.12 -5.64 7.26
CA ASP A 5 10.20 -5.22 5.87
C ASP A 5 10.20 -6.43 4.91
N ILE A 6 9.79 -7.59 5.43
CA ILE A 6 9.71 -8.85 4.66
C ILE A 6 8.80 -8.72 3.43
N PHE A 7 7.77 -7.86 3.51
CA PHE A 7 6.81 -7.64 2.42
C PHE A 7 7.20 -6.48 1.49
N THR A 8 8.22 -5.70 1.82
CA THR A 8 8.63 -4.52 1.04
C THR A 8 9.99 -4.70 0.37
N ILE A 9 10.96 -5.35 1.04
CA ILE A 9 12.31 -5.63 0.49
C ILE A 9 12.31 -6.32 -0.89
N PRO A 10 11.45 -7.32 -1.18
CA PRO A 10 11.52 -8.03 -2.46
C PRO A 10 11.37 -7.12 -3.68
N ALA A 11 10.54 -6.07 -3.59
CA ALA A 11 10.35 -5.11 -4.67
C ALA A 11 11.63 -4.31 -4.95
N ASN A 12 12.34 -3.87 -3.89
CA ASN A 12 13.61 -3.16 -3.99
C ASN A 12 14.69 -4.02 -4.64
N LEU A 13 14.82 -5.28 -4.22
CA LEU A 13 15.83 -6.20 -4.75
C LEU A 13 15.57 -6.56 -6.22
N ALA A 14 14.30 -6.69 -6.60
CA ALA A 14 13.92 -6.99 -7.97
C ALA A 14 13.87 -5.74 -8.89
N GLY A 15 14.00 -4.53 -8.33
CA GLY A 15 13.83 -3.28 -9.08
C GLY A 15 12.43 -3.11 -9.66
N LEU A 16 11.41 -3.63 -8.96
CA LEU A 16 10.02 -3.62 -9.43
C LEU A 16 9.23 -2.46 -8.84
N PRO A 17 8.27 -1.89 -9.58
CA PRO A 17 7.38 -0.88 -9.05
C PRO A 17 6.48 -1.48 -7.96
N GLY A 18 6.38 -0.77 -6.84
CA GLY A 18 5.50 -1.12 -5.72
C GLY A 18 4.71 0.10 -5.22
N ILE A 19 3.52 -0.15 -4.69
CA ILE A 19 2.66 0.87 -4.07
C ILE A 19 2.13 0.36 -2.73
N SER A 20 2.09 1.25 -1.74
CA SER A 20 1.40 1.04 -0.47
C SER A 20 0.31 2.09 -0.30
N PHE A 21 -0.89 1.69 0.12
CA PHE A 21 -2.01 2.60 0.38
C PHE A 21 -2.90 2.04 1.52
N PRO A 22 -3.65 2.91 2.23
CA PRO A 22 -4.50 2.49 3.34
C PRO A 22 -5.66 1.63 2.84
N CYS A 23 -5.93 0.53 3.53
CA CYS A 23 -7.00 -0.41 3.17
C CYS A 23 -7.94 -0.77 4.32
N GLY A 24 -7.72 -0.20 5.51
CA GLY A 24 -8.50 -0.52 6.69
C GLY A 24 -7.86 -0.07 7.98
N GLU A 25 -8.45 -0.56 9.07
CA GLU A 25 -7.94 -0.42 10.42
C GLU A 25 -8.03 -1.76 11.13
N HIS A 26 -7.09 -2.02 12.03
CA HIS A 26 -7.19 -3.12 12.98
C HIS A 26 -6.83 -2.61 14.37
N GLN A 27 -7.77 -2.69 15.31
CA GLN A 27 -7.57 -2.31 16.72
C GLN A 27 -7.05 -0.87 16.91
N GLY A 28 -7.60 0.12 16.21
CA GLY A 28 -7.14 1.52 16.32
C GLY A 28 -5.90 1.85 15.49
N LEU A 29 -5.33 0.86 14.76
CA LEU A 29 -4.11 1.04 13.99
C LEU A 29 -4.38 0.94 12.47
N PRO A 30 -3.83 1.84 11.65
CA PRO A 30 -4.04 1.82 10.21
C PRO A 30 -3.42 0.56 9.59
N LEU A 31 -4.18 -0.07 8.70
CA LEU A 31 -3.73 -1.19 7.89
C LEU A 31 -3.43 -0.69 6.46
N GLY A 32 -2.24 -1.01 5.97
CA GLY A 32 -1.84 -0.77 4.59
C GLY A 32 -1.78 -2.07 3.79
N VAL A 33 -1.94 -1.95 2.47
CA VAL A 33 -1.72 -3.06 1.53
C VAL A 33 -0.57 -2.71 0.59
N GLN A 34 0.36 -3.65 0.41
CA GLN A 34 1.47 -3.54 -0.53
C GLN A 34 1.14 -4.31 -1.81
N LEU A 35 1.21 -3.64 -2.95
CA LEU A 35 1.17 -4.28 -4.26
C LEU A 35 2.48 -4.07 -5.01
N VAL A 36 2.85 -5.06 -5.82
CA VAL A 36 4.02 -5.03 -6.70
C VAL A 36 3.57 -5.42 -8.10
N ALA A 37 4.02 -4.68 -9.11
CA ALA A 37 3.75 -4.99 -10.51
C ALA A 37 5.04 -5.37 -11.24
N ASN A 38 4.89 -5.88 -12.46
CA ASN A 38 6.02 -6.08 -13.37
C ASN A 38 6.65 -4.73 -13.73
N ASN A 39 7.88 -4.80 -14.25
CA ASN A 39 8.63 -3.61 -14.67
C ASN A 39 7.79 -2.69 -15.59
N LEU A 40 7.89 -1.38 -15.36
CA LEU A 40 7.19 -0.32 -16.12
C LEU A 40 5.65 -0.42 -16.14
N ASN A 41 5.02 -1.03 -15.12
CA ASN A 41 3.57 -1.14 -14.98
C ASN A 41 2.98 -0.33 -13.81
N GLU A 42 3.56 0.83 -13.50
CA GLU A 42 3.07 1.76 -12.46
C GLU A 42 1.63 2.20 -12.74
N SER A 43 1.27 2.38 -14.01
CA SER A 43 -0.10 2.75 -14.42
C SER A 43 -1.15 1.73 -13.96
N LYS A 44 -0.80 0.44 -13.92
CA LYS A 44 -1.69 -0.63 -13.42
C LYS A 44 -1.84 -0.55 -11.90
N LEU A 45 -0.74 -0.29 -11.18
CA LEU A 45 -0.77 -0.10 -9.73
C LEU A 45 -1.62 1.11 -9.33
N LEU A 46 -1.39 2.25 -9.98
CA LEU A 46 -2.15 3.48 -9.75
C LEU A 46 -3.63 3.31 -10.08
N ARG A 47 -3.96 2.62 -11.19
CA ARG A 47 -5.37 2.34 -11.54
C ARG A 47 -6.06 1.46 -10.50
N MET A 48 -5.37 0.44 -9.98
CA MET A 48 -5.90 -0.43 -8.94
C MET A 48 -6.14 0.38 -7.64
N ALA A 49 -5.15 1.14 -7.19
CA ALA A 49 -5.26 1.97 -5.98
C ALA A 49 -6.38 3.02 -6.12
N HIS A 50 -6.47 3.67 -7.28
CA HIS A 50 -7.55 4.62 -7.56
C HIS A 50 -8.93 3.94 -7.55
N TYR A 51 -9.06 2.75 -8.15
CA TYR A 51 -10.31 1.99 -8.10
C TYR A 51 -10.70 1.64 -6.66
N PHE A 52 -9.73 1.23 -5.83
CA PHE A 52 -9.97 0.97 -4.41
C PHE A 52 -10.43 2.24 -3.67
N GLN A 53 -9.80 3.39 -3.93
CA GLN A 53 -10.20 4.68 -3.35
C GLN A 53 -11.61 5.12 -3.78
N LEU A 54 -12.00 4.88 -5.02
CA LEU A 54 -13.37 5.20 -5.48
C LEU A 54 -14.46 4.34 -4.83
N ASN A 55 -14.10 3.20 -4.25
CA ASN A 55 -15.04 2.28 -3.62
C ASN A 55 -14.89 2.24 -2.08
N THR A 56 -13.96 3.01 -1.51
CA THR A 56 -13.70 3.03 -0.06
C THR A 56 -13.12 4.37 0.40
N ASP A 57 -13.48 4.77 1.62
CA ASP A 57 -13.06 6.06 2.17
C ASP A 57 -11.82 5.94 3.08
N TRP A 58 -11.09 4.81 3.02
CA TRP A 58 -9.88 4.59 3.84
C TRP A 58 -8.77 5.59 3.57
N HIS A 59 -8.79 6.25 2.42
CA HIS A 59 -7.85 7.31 2.07
C HIS A 59 -8.17 8.66 2.75
N GLU A 60 -9.36 8.78 3.37
CA GLU A 60 -9.79 9.94 4.15
C GLU A 60 -9.62 9.73 5.67
N ALA A 61 -9.30 8.50 6.09
CA ALA A 61 -9.14 8.15 7.50
C ALA A 61 -7.81 8.68 8.07
N TRP A 62 -7.90 9.78 8.82
CA TRP A 62 -6.75 10.38 9.52
C TRP A 62 -6.75 10.02 11.02
N PRO A 63 -5.60 9.65 11.59
CA PRO A 63 -5.51 9.39 13.02
C PRO A 63 -5.60 10.69 13.82
N GLU A 64 -6.18 10.62 15.02
CA GLU A 64 -6.09 11.71 15.99
C GLU A 64 -4.63 11.86 16.46
N ILE A 65 -3.99 12.96 16.07
CA ILE A 65 -2.65 13.30 16.55
C ILE A 65 -2.82 13.93 17.94
N LYS A 66 -2.37 13.21 18.97
CA LYS A 66 -2.28 13.72 20.35
C LYS A 66 -0.98 14.46 20.59
#